data_AF-A0A3R7I054-F1
#
_entry.id   AF-A0A3R7I054-F1
#
_cell.length_a   1.000
_cell.length_b   1.000
_cell.length_c   1.000
_cell.angle_alpha   90.00
_cell.angle_beta   90.00
_cell.angle_gamma   90.00
#
_symmetry.space_group_name_H-M   'P 1'
#
loop_
_entity.id
_entity.type
_entity.pdbx_description
1 polymer ?
#
loop_
_entity_poly.entity_id
_entity_poly.type
_entity_poly.pdbx_seq_one_letter_code
_entity_poly.pdbx_strand_id
1 'polypeptide(L)'
;MSTVYKILSALFGILGGVIAGALFKQLWKRVSDKDEAPEPTDPDYTWAQILPPAIVKGAIVGGVRAVVERSGANGVRRVTGSWPTND
;
A
#
# COMPACT_ATOMS: atom_id res chain seq x y z
N MET A 1 -19.77 8.56 11.92
CA MET A 1 -18.85 8.89 10.82
C MET A 1 -19.66 9.03 9.53
N SER A 2 -19.66 10.20 8.89
CA SER A 2 -20.52 10.44 7.71
C SER A 2 -20.17 9.49 6.55
N THR A 3 -21.18 9.07 5.78
CA THR A 3 -21.03 8.20 4.60
C THR A 3 -20.01 8.75 3.59
N VAL A 4 -19.88 10.08 3.52
CA VAL A 4 -18.89 10.77 2.69
C VAL A 4 -17.46 10.39 3.09
N TYR A 5 -17.16 10.31 4.39
CA TYR A 5 -15.83 9.91 4.88
C TYR A 5 -15.52 8.45 4.53
N LYS A 6 -16.52 7.56 4.65
CA LYS A 6 -16.39 6.15 4.24
C LYS A 6 -16.10 6.01 2.74
N ILE A 7 -16.84 6.72 1.88
CA ILE A 7 -16.63 6.69 0.43
C ILE A 7 -15.27 7.26 0.06
N LEU A 8 -14.86 8.40 0.65
CA LEU A 8 -13.53 8.96 0.44
C LEU A 8 -12.45 7.95 0.82
N SER A 9 -12.55 7.35 2.01
CA SER A 9 -11.59 6.36 2.48
C SER A 9 -11.50 5.13 1.58
N ALA A 10 -12.63 4.70 1.00
CA ALA A 10 -12.66 3.60 0.03
C ALA A 10 -11.96 3.98 -1.28
N LEU A 11 -12.21 5.18 -1.81
CA LEU A 11 -11.55 5.70 -3.00
C LEU A 11 -10.04 5.83 -2.80
N PHE A 12 -9.61 6.34 -1.65
CA PHE A 12 -8.19 6.40 -1.29
C PHE A 12 -7.57 5.00 -1.12
N GLY A 13 -8.34 4.03 -0.61
CA GLY A 13 -7.92 2.63 -0.56
C GLY A 13 -7.68 2.03 -1.94
N ILE A 14 -8.57 2.29 -2.90
CA ILE A 14 -8.43 1.84 -4.29
C ILE A 14 -7.21 2.51 -4.96
N LEU A 15 -7.11 3.83 -4.85
CA LEU A 15 -5.96 4.59 -5.39
C LEU A 15 -4.63 4.11 -4.78
N GLY A 16 -4.59 3.90 -3.46
CA GLY A 16 -3.43 3.37 -2.77
C GLY A 16 -3.07 1.95 -3.24
N GLY A 17 -4.07 1.11 -3.48
CA GLY A 17 -3.89 -0.24 -4.03
C GLY A 17 -3.30 -0.24 -5.45
N VAL A 18 -3.78 0.65 -6.32
CA VAL A 18 -3.25 0.80 -7.70
C VAL A 18 -1.79 1.27 -7.67
N ILE A 19 -1.48 2.29 -6.87
CA ILE A 19 -0.11 2.80 -6.73
C ILE A 19 0.82 1.72 -6.17
N ALA A 20 0.40 1.03 -5.11
CA ALA A 20 1.18 -0.04 -4.52
C ALA A 20 1.42 -1.20 -5.50
N GLY A 21 0.41 -1.57 -6.30
CA GLY A 21 0.53 -2.58 -7.35
C GLY A 21 1.55 -2.20 -8.43
N ALA A 22 1.51 -0.95 -8.89
CA ALA A 22 2.47 -0.44 -9.88
C ALA A 22 3.91 -0.43 -9.34
N LEU A 23 4.10 0.04 -8.10
CA LEU A 23 5.40 0.05 -7.43
C LEU A 23 5.95 -1.36 -7.23
N PHE A 24 5.10 -2.30 -6.81
CA PHE A 24 5.48 -3.70 -6.66
C PHE A 24 5.91 -4.29 -8.00
N LYS A 25 5.13 -4.10 -9.07
CA LYS A 25 5.47 -4.61 -10.41
C LYS A 25 6.81 -4.08 -10.89
N GLN A 26 7.06 -2.78 -10.70
CA GLN A 26 8.32 -2.16 -11.12
C GLN A 26 9.53 -2.66 -10.31
N LEU A 27 9.37 -2.82 -9.00
CA LEU A 27 10.42 -3.39 -8.15
C LEU A 27 10.71 -4.85 -8.53
N TRP A 28 9.65 -5.64 -8.75
CA TRP A 28 9.76 -7.04 -9.09
C TRP A 28 10.44 -7.28 -10.43
N LYS A 29 10.06 -6.50 -11.44
CA LYS A 29 10.70 -6.53 -12.76
C LYS A 29 12.20 -6.26 -12.69
N ARG A 30 12.64 -5.40 -11.76
CA ARG A 30 14.05 -5.06 -11.60
C ARG A 30 14.86 -6.10 -10.81
N VAL A 31 14.23 -6.83 -9.88
CA VAL A 31 14.93 -7.79 -9.02
C VAL A 31 14.92 -9.20 -9.61
N SER A 32 13.85 -9.58 -10.30
CA SER A 32 13.63 -10.97 -10.74
C SER A 32 13.86 -11.21 -12.24
N ASP A 33 14.08 -10.14 -13.03
CA ASP A 33 14.03 -10.15 -14.51
C ASP A 33 12.73 -10.73 -15.10
N LYS A 34 11.70 -10.96 -14.26
CA LYS A 34 10.37 -11.44 -14.65
C LYS A 34 9.34 -10.33 -14.50
N ASP A 35 8.36 -10.30 -15.38
CA ASP A 35 7.31 -9.27 -15.36
C ASP A 35 6.33 -9.43 -14.19
N GLU A 36 6.23 -10.64 -13.62
CA GLU A 36 5.25 -10.99 -12.57
C GLU A 36 5.88 -11.83 -11.45
N ALA A 37 5.33 -11.65 -10.24
CA ALA A 37 5.75 -12.38 -9.05
C ALA A 37 5.08 -13.76 -8.97
N PRO A 38 5.73 -14.75 -8.33
CA PRO A 38 5.14 -16.06 -8.07
C PRO A 38 3.73 -15.92 -7.49
N GLU A 39 2.77 -16.58 -8.14
CA GLU A 39 1.40 -16.62 -7.63
C GLU A 39 1.35 -17.52 -6.40
N PRO A 40 0.79 -17.06 -5.26
CA PRO A 40 0.72 -17.87 -4.04
C PRO A 40 -0.13 -19.14 -4.17
N THR A 41 -1.00 -19.19 -5.17
CA THR A 41 -1.93 -20.29 -5.45
C THR A 41 -1.38 -21.31 -6.43
N ASP A 42 -0.24 -21.02 -7.05
CA ASP A 42 0.38 -21.90 -8.03
C ASP A 42 1.15 -23.03 -7.29
N PRO A 43 0.80 -24.31 -7.56
CA PRO A 43 1.41 -25.45 -6.89
C PRO A 43 2.89 -25.66 -7.25
N ASP A 44 3.38 -25.06 -8.34
CA ASP A 44 4.76 -25.23 -8.79
C ASP A 44 5.75 -24.37 -7.98
N TYR A 45 5.24 -23.39 -7.22
CA TYR A 45 6.05 -22.53 -6.37
C TYR A 45 6.09 -23.01 -4.91
N THR A 46 7.31 -23.10 -4.38
CA THR A 46 7.52 -23.43 -2.97
C THR A 46 7.32 -22.21 -2.07
N TRP A 47 7.07 -22.44 -0.78
CA TRP A 47 6.99 -21.39 0.24
C TRP A 47 8.18 -20.42 0.23
N ALA A 48 9.39 -20.92 -0.02
CA ALA A 48 10.60 -20.09 -0.11
C ALA A 48 10.58 -19.11 -1.29
N GLN A 49 9.83 -19.42 -2.35
CA GLN A 49 9.68 -18.58 -3.53
C GLN A 49 8.50 -17.61 -3.41
N ILE A 50 7.43 -17.99 -2.70
CA ILE A 50 6.22 -17.18 -2.53
C ILE A 50 6.38 -16.13 -1.42
N LEU A 51 6.97 -16.52 -0.29
CA LEU A 51 6.95 -15.70 0.93
C LEU A 51 7.72 -14.37 0.78
N PRO A 52 8.94 -14.34 0.21
CA PRO A 52 9.66 -13.08 0.01
C PRO A 52 8.91 -12.04 -0.85
N PRO A 53 8.39 -12.37 -2.06
CA PRO A 53 7.57 -11.44 -2.84
C PRO A 53 6.33 -10.95 -2.08
N ALA A 54 5.65 -11.85 -1.36
CA ALA A 54 4.47 -11.50 -0.58
C ALA A 54 4.79 -10.47 0.52
N ILE A 55 5.90 -10.66 1.23
CA ILE A 55 6.38 -9.72 2.26
C ILE A 55 6.71 -8.36 1.64
N VAL A 56 7.43 -8.34 0.50
CA VAL A 56 7.77 -7.09 -0.20
C VAL A 56 6.51 -6.34 -0.64
N LYS A 57 5.52 -7.05 -1.21
CA LYS A 57 4.23 -6.47 -1.58
C LYS A 57 3.52 -5.86 -0.36
N GLY A 58 3.49 -6.59 0.76
CA GLY A 58 2.92 -6.11 2.03
C GLY A 58 3.63 -4.85 2.56
N ALA A 59 4.96 -4.83 2.50
CA ALA A 59 5.76 -3.68 2.92
C ALA A 59 5.50 -2.43 2.06
N ILE A 60 5.34 -2.59 0.75
CA ILE A 60 5.00 -1.48 -0.17
C ILE A 60 3.62 -0.92 0.16
N VAL A 61 2.61 -1.79 0.29
CA VAL A 61 1.23 -1.37 0.63
C VAL A 61 1.22 -0.64 1.97
N GLY A 62 1.89 -1.19 2.98
CA GLY A 62 2.03 -0.56 4.29
C GLY A 62 2.75 0.79 4.22
N GLY A 63 3.81 0.88 3.43
CA GLY A 63 4.57 2.12 3.23
C GLY A 63 3.74 3.22 2.57
N VAL A 64 3.01 2.91 1.49
CA VAL A 64 2.09 3.85 0.83
C VAL A 64 1.05 4.36 1.82
N ARG A 65 0.43 3.46 2.58
CA ARG A 65 -0.56 3.83 3.60
C ARG A 65 0.03 4.75 4.66
N ALA A 66 1.22 4.45 5.18
CA ALA A 66 1.90 5.27 6.19
C ALA A 66 2.20 6.68 5.65
N VAL A 67 2.63 6.79 4.38
CA VAL A 67 2.88 8.09 3.73
C VAL A 67 1.58 8.89 3.61
N VAL A 68 0.49 8.26 3.20
CA VAL A 68 -0.82 8.91 3.08
C VAL A 68 -1.34 9.37 4.44
N GLU A 69 -1.30 8.52 5.46
CA GLU A 69 -1.72 8.86 6.83
C GLU A 69 -0.89 10.01 7.40
N ARG A 70 0.44 9.97 7.23
CA ARG A 70 1.35 11.05 7.65
C ARG A 70 1.07 12.37 6.93
N SER A 71 0.84 12.30 5.62
CA SER A 71 0.54 13.47 4.78
C SER A 71 -0.81 14.09 5.14
N GLY A 72 -1.82 13.24 5.35
CA GLY A 72 -3.13 13.66 5.86
C GLY A 72 -3.03 14.33 7.22
N ALA A 73 -2.27 13.74 8.15
CA ALA A 73 -2.08 14.31 9.49
C ALA A 73 -1.40 15.69 9.45
N ASN A 74 -0.38 15.84 8.60
CA ASN A 74 0.27 17.13 8.35
C ASN A 74 -0.67 18.14 7.69
N GLY A 75 -1.53 17.70 6.77
CA GLY A 75 -2.53 18.54 6.10
C GLY A 75 -3.53 19.10 7.10
N VAL A 76 -4.09 18.25 7.97
CA VAL A 76 -4.98 18.69 9.04
C VAL A 76 -4.26 19.68 9.95
N ARG A 77 -3.06 19.35 10.44
CA ARG A 77 -2.26 20.26 11.27
C ARG A 77 -2.04 21.63 10.63
N ARG A 78 -1.79 21.70 9.31
CA ARG A 78 -1.60 22.98 8.61
C ARG A 78 -2.88 23.83 8.56
N VAL A 79 -4.04 23.18 8.53
CA VAL A 79 -5.34 23.86 8.42
C VAL A 79 -5.89 24.23 9.80
N THR A 80 -5.81 23.31 10.77
CA THR A 80 -6.41 23.48 12.10
C THR A 80 -5.41 23.92 13.17
N GLY A 81 -4.10 23.89 12.89
CA GLY A 81 -3.04 24.18 13.86
C GLY A 81 -2.80 23.06 14.89
N SER A 82 -3.75 22.14 15.07
CA SER A 82 -3.71 21.02 16.00
C SER A 82 -3.40 19.69 15.31
N TRP A 83 -2.75 18.78 16.03
CA TRP A 83 -2.49 17.44 15.51
C TRP A 83 -3.77 16.58 15.60
N PRO A 84 -4.12 15.80 14.55
CA PRO A 84 -5.40 15.10 14.51
C PRO A 84 -5.51 13.85 15.40
N THR A 85 -4.41 13.38 16.00
CA THR A 85 -4.44 12.24 16.93
C THR A 85 -4.44 12.66 18.39
N ASN A 86 -4.91 13.87 18.70
CA ASN A 86 -5.14 14.26 20.09
C ASN A 86 -6.46 13.65 20.57
N ASP A 87 -6.37 12.76 21.54
CA ASP A 87 -7.28 12.82 22.68
C ASP A 87 -7.05 14.15 23.43
#